data_AF-A0A840TRZ8-F1
#
_entry.id   AF-A0A840TRZ8-F1
#
_cell.length_a   1.000
_cell.length_b   1.000
_cell.length_c   1.000
_cell.angle_alpha   90.00
_cell.angle_beta   90.00
_cell.angle_gamma   90.00
#
_symmetry.space_group_name_H-M   'P 1'
#
loop_
_entity.id
_entity.type
_entity.pdbx_description
1 polymer ?
#
loop_
_entity_poly.entity_id
_entity_poly.type
_entity_poly.pdbx_seq_one_letter_code
_entity_poly.pdbx_strand_id
1 'polypeptide(L)'
;MKIVLEILLFILLIIGLSCTKLENKSNKSPGQEILLTASQHFSSIGKTDRTLTIFKDSTFNFTETIVEPNYDKIESFKGKTRINNDTIKFLPFKLKHNNAEIAVLKNGFIEFIDSNRPDRMKIKETALTVKNNIDFRNFQDYAVFTLNKNSEPQSNEQDYKSYDLTTSELTKIETILKQTFEKNKILRDFSDYIKQVESVENKNKQHLIFIQCYCKSFLTNESYQYYQIEMSDGGNCNIYIVLNLTTERIEVLNIAGDA
;
A
#
# COMPACT_ATOMS: atom_id res chain seq x y z
N MET A 1 -44.95 21.21 -57.77
CA MET A 1 -45.34 20.79 -56.41
C MET A 1 -44.37 19.77 -55.79
N LYS A 2 -43.92 18.73 -56.51
CA LYS A 2 -42.91 17.77 -56.00
C LYS A 2 -41.57 18.40 -55.58
N ILE A 3 -41.03 19.30 -56.41
CA ILE A 3 -39.72 19.95 -56.14
C ILE A 3 -39.76 20.80 -54.86
N VAL A 4 -40.89 21.47 -54.57
CA VAL A 4 -41.03 22.28 -53.35
C VAL A 4 -41.10 21.41 -52.10
N LEU A 5 -41.73 20.22 -52.19
CA LEU A 5 -41.80 19.26 -51.11
C LEU A 5 -40.44 18.61 -50.83
N GLU A 6 -39.67 18.31 -51.88
CA GLU A 6 -38.31 17.76 -51.76
C GLU A 6 -37.33 18.77 -51.15
N ILE A 7 -37.44 20.05 -51.50
CA ILE A 7 -36.64 21.12 -50.89
C ILE A 7 -37.02 21.31 -49.42
N LEU A 8 -38.31 21.23 -49.07
CA LEU A 8 -38.77 21.34 -47.68
C LEU A 8 -38.25 20.20 -46.80
N LEU A 9 -38.25 18.97 -47.33
CA LEU A 9 -37.70 17.78 -46.66
C LEU A 9 -36.18 17.88 -46.47
N PHE A 10 -35.47 18.45 -47.44
CA PHE A 10 -34.02 18.65 -47.35
C PHE A 10 -33.64 19.70 -46.29
N ILE A 11 -34.43 20.78 -46.18
CA ILE A 11 -34.23 21.81 -45.15
C ILE A 11 -34.52 21.25 -43.74
N LEU A 12 -35.57 20.42 -43.59
CA LEU A 12 -35.87 19.74 -42.33
C LEU A 12 -34.77 18.76 -41.89
N LEU A 13 -34.09 18.11 -42.83
CA LEU A 13 -32.96 17.23 -42.56
C LEU A 13 -31.71 17.99 -42.08
N ILE A 14 -31.47 19.20 -42.60
CA ILE A 14 -30.33 20.04 -42.22
C ILE A 14 -30.53 20.64 -40.81
N ILE A 15 -31.77 20.93 -40.41
CA ILE A 15 -32.08 21.42 -39.06
C ILE A 15 -31.90 20.29 -38.02
N GLY A 16 -32.13 19.03 -38.38
CA GLY A 16 -31.88 17.87 -37.51
C GLY A 16 -30.40 17.50 -37.33
N LEU A 17 -29.51 17.99 -38.21
CA LEU A 17 -28.06 17.79 -38.16
C LEU A 17 -27.29 18.92 -37.44
N SER A 18 -28.00 19.96 -37.00
CA SER A 18 -27.44 20.95 -36.07
C SER A 18 -27.33 20.34 -34.67
N CYS A 19 -26.37 19.43 -34.54
CA CYS A 19 -25.86 18.95 -33.28
C CYS A 19 -25.43 20.19 -32.50
N THR A 20 -26.22 20.57 -31.50
CA THR A 20 -25.80 21.54 -30.50
C THR A 20 -24.47 21.04 -29.97
N LYS A 21 -23.43 21.87 -30.09
CA LYS A 21 -22.23 21.72 -29.29
C LYS A 21 -22.70 21.74 -27.84
N LEU A 22 -22.89 20.55 -27.28
CA LEU A 22 -22.83 20.35 -25.84
C LEU A 22 -21.44 20.85 -25.47
N GLU A 23 -21.40 22.06 -24.94
CA GLU A 23 -20.32 22.49 -24.09
C GLU A 23 -20.08 21.33 -23.12
N ASN A 24 -18.88 20.77 -23.16
CA ASN A 24 -18.37 19.88 -22.12
C ASN A 24 -18.26 20.69 -20.82
N LYS A 25 -19.40 21.03 -20.22
CA LYS A 25 -19.51 21.09 -18.78
C LYS A 25 -19.23 19.67 -18.35
N SER A 26 -18.07 19.45 -17.74
CA SER A 26 -17.78 18.21 -17.04
C SER A 26 -19.03 17.85 -16.24
N ASN A 27 -19.73 16.79 -16.64
CA ASN A 27 -20.74 16.18 -15.81
C ASN A 27 -19.99 15.68 -14.57
N LYS A 28 -19.83 16.55 -13.56
CA LYS A 28 -19.69 16.10 -12.19
C LYS A 28 -21.01 15.39 -11.91
N SER A 29 -20.97 14.07 -11.97
CA SER A 29 -22.06 13.23 -11.48
C SER A 29 -22.48 13.75 -10.10
N PRO A 30 -23.78 13.99 -9.85
CA PRO A 30 -24.25 14.28 -8.51
C PRO A 30 -23.81 13.13 -7.57
N GLY A 31 -23.13 13.46 -6.48
CA GLY A 31 -23.01 12.64 -5.27
C GLY A 31 -22.64 11.17 -5.44
N GLN A 32 -21.47 10.85 -6.00
CA GLN A 32 -20.93 9.49 -5.79
C GLN A 32 -20.57 9.36 -4.30
N GLU A 33 -21.36 8.58 -3.56
CA GLU A 33 -21.13 8.37 -2.13
C GLU A 33 -19.83 7.60 -1.91
N ILE A 34 -18.97 8.14 -1.05
CA ILE A 34 -17.67 7.54 -0.74
C ILE A 34 -17.89 6.28 0.10
N LEU A 35 -17.27 5.18 -0.34
CA LEU A 35 -17.22 3.93 0.40
C LEU A 35 -15.93 3.80 1.21
N LEU A 36 -14.82 4.28 0.65
CA LEU A 36 -13.50 4.22 1.26
C LEU A 36 -12.59 5.30 0.66
N THR A 37 -11.78 5.95 1.51
CA THR A 37 -10.64 6.78 1.08
C THR A 37 -9.38 6.36 1.84
N ALA A 38 -8.27 6.23 1.12
CA ALA A 38 -6.95 5.99 1.69
C ALA A 38 -5.92 6.92 1.05
N SER A 39 -4.86 7.24 1.78
CA SER A 39 -3.82 8.14 1.28
C SER A 39 -2.41 7.83 1.76
N GLN A 40 -1.44 8.39 1.04
CA GLN A 40 -0.03 8.46 1.40
C GLN A 40 0.44 9.91 1.23
N HIS A 41 1.38 10.33 2.07
CA HIS A 41 1.96 11.67 2.02
C HIS A 41 3.46 11.57 2.31
N PHE A 42 4.27 12.22 1.46
CA PHE A 42 5.72 12.29 1.58
C PHE A 42 6.15 13.74 1.33
N SER A 43 7.11 14.25 2.10
CA SER A 43 7.61 15.63 2.01
C SER A 43 9.15 15.76 1.96
N SER A 44 9.88 14.65 2.01
CA SER A 44 11.33 14.68 2.30
C SER A 44 12.26 15.28 1.24
N ILE A 45 11.95 15.18 -0.05
CA ILE A 45 12.80 15.72 -1.16
C ILE A 45 11.94 16.53 -2.15
N GLY A 46 10.64 16.37 -2.02
CA GLY A 46 9.56 16.94 -2.79
C GLY A 46 8.28 16.47 -2.12
N LYS A 47 7.14 16.97 -2.59
CA LYS A 47 5.86 16.59 -2.04
C LYS A 47 5.21 15.55 -2.95
N THR A 48 4.94 14.36 -2.43
CA THR A 48 4.13 13.34 -3.11
C THR A 48 2.88 13.07 -2.29
N ASP A 49 1.71 13.36 -2.86
CA ASP A 49 0.41 13.01 -2.32
C ASP A 49 -0.23 11.94 -3.19
N ARG A 50 -0.69 10.85 -2.58
CA ARG A 50 -1.47 9.81 -3.27
C ARG A 50 -2.78 9.61 -2.56
N THR A 51 -3.88 9.55 -3.31
CA THR A 51 -5.21 9.30 -2.78
C THR A 51 -5.93 8.27 -3.62
N LEU A 52 -6.45 7.22 -2.97
CA LEU A 52 -7.39 6.28 -3.55
C LEU A 52 -8.75 6.51 -2.92
N THR A 53 -9.75 6.83 -3.74
CA THR A 53 -11.16 6.92 -3.34
C THR A 53 -11.96 5.86 -4.08
N ILE A 54 -12.70 5.05 -3.34
CA ILE A 54 -13.64 4.06 -3.87
C ILE A 54 -15.05 4.51 -3.51
N PHE A 55 -15.94 4.46 -4.48
CA PHE A 55 -17.34 4.88 -4.34
C PHE A 55 -18.27 3.67 -4.19
N LYS A 56 -19.45 3.87 -3.61
CA LYS A 56 -20.44 2.80 -3.42
C LYS A 56 -20.95 2.19 -4.73
N ASP A 57 -20.86 2.91 -5.84
CA ASP A 57 -21.18 2.40 -7.18
C ASP A 57 -20.09 1.49 -7.77
N SER A 58 -19.11 1.09 -6.96
CA SER A 58 -17.97 0.24 -7.33
C SER A 58 -17.03 0.88 -8.35
N THR A 59 -17.06 2.20 -8.53
CA THR A 59 -16.01 2.94 -9.25
C THR A 59 -14.92 3.39 -8.30
N PHE A 60 -13.72 3.66 -8.83
CA PHE A 60 -12.64 4.28 -8.06
C PHE A 60 -11.94 5.39 -8.83
N ASN A 61 -11.33 6.31 -8.08
CA ASN A 61 -10.37 7.28 -8.57
C ASN A 61 -9.10 7.19 -7.72
N PHE A 62 -7.96 7.03 -8.39
CA PHE A 62 -6.64 7.19 -7.81
C PHE A 62 -6.03 8.47 -8.35
N THR A 63 -5.47 9.31 -7.49
CA THR A 63 -4.76 10.53 -7.89
C THR A 63 -3.39 10.56 -7.23
N GLU A 64 -2.37 10.85 -8.02
CA GLU A 64 -1.01 11.13 -7.57
C GLU A 64 -0.65 12.57 -7.94
N THR A 65 -0.15 13.31 -6.97
CA THR A 65 0.41 14.65 -7.16
C THR A 65 1.86 14.63 -6.69
N ILE A 66 2.78 14.97 -7.58
CA ILE A 66 4.21 15.10 -7.31
C ILE A 66 4.58 16.56 -7.54
N VAL A 67 5.28 17.17 -6.58
CA VAL A 67 5.81 18.54 -6.62
C VAL A 67 7.27 18.50 -6.22
N GLU A 68 8.15 18.88 -7.13
CA GLU A 68 9.60 18.93 -7.00
C GLU A 68 10.11 20.32 -7.44
N PRO A 69 11.35 20.73 -7.09
CA PRO A 69 11.83 22.10 -7.34
C PRO A 69 11.72 22.60 -8.79
N ASN A 70 11.69 21.70 -9.77
CA ASN A 70 11.61 22.00 -11.20
C ASN A 70 10.59 21.12 -11.94
N TYR A 71 9.72 20.39 -11.23
CA TYR A 71 8.81 19.43 -11.84
C TYR A 71 7.52 19.26 -11.01
N ASP A 72 6.39 19.52 -11.65
CA ASP A 72 5.07 19.22 -11.09
C ASP A 72 4.36 18.22 -11.99
N LYS A 73 3.74 17.21 -11.37
CA LYS A 73 2.96 16.17 -12.06
C LYS A 73 1.69 15.89 -11.31
N ILE A 74 0.59 15.77 -12.05
CA ILE A 74 -0.66 15.23 -11.53
C ILE A 74 -1.11 14.10 -12.46
N GLU A 75 -1.22 12.89 -11.92
CA GLU A 75 -1.78 11.74 -12.61
C GLU A 75 -3.07 11.29 -11.94
N SER A 76 -3.99 10.75 -12.74
CA SER A 76 -5.21 10.16 -12.21
C SER A 76 -5.62 8.93 -13.01
N PHE A 77 -6.02 7.89 -12.28
CA PHE A 77 -6.48 6.62 -12.83
C PHE A 77 -7.88 6.34 -12.34
N LYS A 78 -8.75 5.94 -13.24
CA LYS A 78 -10.14 5.59 -12.93
C LYS A 78 -10.43 4.18 -13.39
N GLY A 79 -11.31 3.50 -12.68
CA GLY A 79 -11.74 2.16 -13.03
C GLY A 79 -12.87 1.69 -12.14
N LYS A 80 -13.03 0.38 -12.08
CA LYS A 80 -14.01 -0.28 -11.22
C LYS A 80 -13.30 -1.16 -10.20
N THR A 81 -13.99 -1.43 -9.11
CA THR A 81 -13.59 -2.43 -8.12
C THR A 81 -14.62 -3.53 -8.02
N ARG A 82 -14.19 -4.70 -7.56
CA ARG A 82 -15.07 -5.71 -6.99
C ARG A 82 -14.59 -5.97 -5.58
N ILE A 83 -15.48 -5.82 -4.62
CA ILE A 83 -15.16 -5.94 -3.20
C ILE A 83 -15.85 -7.19 -2.66
N ASN A 84 -15.08 -8.01 -1.93
CA ASN A 84 -15.60 -9.15 -1.20
C ASN A 84 -14.91 -9.18 0.17
N ASN A 85 -15.67 -8.93 1.23
CA ASN A 85 -15.16 -8.74 2.59
C ASN A 85 -14.06 -7.67 2.65
N ASP A 86 -12.85 -8.07 3.04
CA ASP A 86 -11.65 -7.23 3.16
C ASP A 86 -10.85 -7.15 1.86
N THR A 87 -11.25 -7.86 0.80
CA THR A 87 -10.49 -7.93 -0.45
C THR A 87 -11.08 -7.02 -1.53
N ILE A 88 -10.24 -6.22 -2.16
CA ILE A 88 -10.56 -5.34 -3.28
C ILE A 88 -9.84 -5.85 -4.53
N LYS A 89 -10.59 -6.10 -5.61
CA LYS A 89 -10.05 -6.40 -6.93
C LYS A 89 -10.26 -5.23 -7.88
N PHE A 90 -9.21 -4.79 -8.58
CA PHE A 90 -9.27 -3.71 -9.57
C PHE A 90 -9.65 -4.24 -10.96
N LEU A 91 -10.53 -3.51 -11.66
CA LEU A 91 -11.12 -3.91 -12.94
C LEU A 91 -11.24 -2.72 -13.92
N PRO A 92 -11.22 -2.99 -15.25
CA PRO A 92 -10.91 -4.27 -15.89
C PRO A 92 -9.40 -4.55 -15.96
N PHE A 93 -8.57 -3.60 -15.55
CA PHE A 93 -7.11 -3.70 -15.57
C PHE A 93 -6.55 -3.56 -14.15
N LYS A 94 -5.29 -3.98 -13.99
CA LYS A 94 -4.49 -3.71 -12.79
C LYS A 94 -4.42 -2.21 -12.49
N LEU A 95 -4.29 -1.85 -11.22
CA LEU A 95 -4.07 -0.48 -10.81
C LEU A 95 -2.73 0.01 -11.39
N LYS A 96 -2.81 0.97 -12.31
CA LYS A 96 -1.64 1.42 -13.08
C LYS A 96 -0.48 1.97 -12.23
N HIS A 97 -0.80 2.50 -11.04
CA HIS A 97 0.18 3.02 -10.08
C HIS A 97 1.26 1.99 -9.71
N ASN A 98 0.86 0.79 -9.29
CA ASN A 98 1.78 -0.23 -8.77
C ASN A 98 1.59 -1.62 -9.38
N ASN A 99 0.77 -1.72 -10.42
CA ASN A 99 0.37 -2.95 -11.11
C ASN A 99 -0.33 -3.98 -10.20
N ALA A 100 -0.94 -3.57 -9.09
CA ALA A 100 -1.74 -4.46 -8.26
C ALA A 100 -3.04 -4.87 -8.96
N GLU A 101 -3.39 -6.16 -8.91
CA GLU A 101 -4.74 -6.62 -9.26
C GLU A 101 -5.62 -6.67 -8.01
N ILE A 102 -5.02 -6.97 -6.85
CA ILE A 102 -5.71 -7.21 -5.59
C ILE A 102 -5.10 -6.39 -4.46
N ALA A 103 -5.96 -5.85 -3.60
CA ALA A 103 -5.59 -5.27 -2.32
C ALA A 103 -6.43 -5.85 -1.18
N VAL A 104 -5.93 -5.77 0.05
CA VAL A 104 -6.63 -6.20 1.26
C VAL A 104 -6.71 -5.07 2.30
N LEU A 105 -7.82 -5.02 3.04
CA LEU A 105 -8.07 -4.06 4.11
C LEU A 105 -7.62 -4.66 5.44
N LYS A 106 -6.45 -4.22 5.91
CA LYS A 106 -5.80 -4.80 7.09
C LYS A 106 -5.10 -3.74 7.92
N ASN A 107 -5.23 -3.82 9.25
CA ASN A 107 -4.43 -3.03 10.19
C ASN A 107 -4.50 -1.50 9.95
N GLY A 108 -5.63 -1.00 9.47
CA GLY A 108 -5.82 0.42 9.12
C GLY A 108 -5.22 0.84 7.77
N PHE A 109 -4.80 -0.11 6.94
CA PHE A 109 -4.22 0.11 5.61
C PHE A 109 -4.98 -0.65 4.52
N ILE A 110 -4.84 -0.16 3.29
CA ILE A 110 -5.03 -0.92 2.07
C ILE A 110 -3.66 -1.46 1.68
N GLU A 111 -3.47 -2.77 1.72
CA GLU A 111 -2.21 -3.41 1.33
C GLU A 111 -2.36 -4.01 -0.07
N PHE A 112 -1.48 -3.63 -1.01
CA PHE A 112 -1.44 -4.20 -2.34
C PHE A 112 -0.55 -5.45 -2.32
N ILE A 113 -1.18 -6.63 -2.40
CA ILE A 113 -0.51 -7.91 -2.06
C ILE A 113 0.10 -8.63 -3.27
N ASP A 114 -0.15 -8.13 -4.48
CA ASP A 114 0.33 -8.67 -5.75
C ASP A 114 0.93 -7.60 -6.68
N SER A 115 1.24 -6.42 -6.13
CA SER A 115 2.00 -5.39 -6.82
C SER A 115 3.45 -5.82 -7.06
N ASN A 116 4.12 -5.13 -7.98
CA ASN A 116 5.54 -5.36 -8.27
C ASN A 116 6.45 -5.07 -7.06
N ARG A 117 5.98 -4.24 -6.12
CA ARG A 117 6.66 -3.89 -4.87
C ARG A 117 5.63 -3.77 -3.76
N PRO A 118 5.93 -4.23 -2.53
CA PRO A 118 5.06 -4.03 -1.37
C PRO A 118 4.71 -2.55 -1.20
N ASP A 119 3.42 -2.25 -1.25
CA ASP A 119 2.88 -0.90 -1.17
C ASP A 119 1.60 -0.95 -0.34
N ARG A 120 1.39 0.03 0.53
CA ARG A 120 0.14 0.17 1.29
C ARG A 120 -0.23 1.62 1.56
N MET A 121 -1.52 1.91 1.56
CA MET A 121 -2.07 3.25 1.80
C MET A 121 -2.83 3.29 3.12
N LYS A 122 -2.69 4.37 3.90
CA LYS A 122 -3.40 4.49 5.18
C LYS A 122 -4.86 4.83 4.94
N ILE A 123 -5.77 4.03 5.48
CA ILE A 123 -7.21 4.28 5.41
C ILE A 123 -7.52 5.54 6.23
N LYS A 124 -8.25 6.47 5.62
CA LYS A 124 -8.71 7.71 6.25
C LYS A 124 -10.16 7.61 6.69
N GLU A 125 -10.99 6.99 5.84
CA GLU A 125 -12.40 6.73 6.09
C GLU A 125 -12.80 5.46 5.34
N THR A 126 -13.71 4.68 5.92
CA THR A 126 -14.32 3.55 5.22
C THR A 126 -15.60 3.10 5.90
N ALA A 127 -16.57 2.64 5.11
CA ALA A 127 -17.74 1.89 5.60
C ALA A 127 -17.54 0.36 5.49
N LEU A 128 -16.38 -0.11 5.04
CA LEU A 128 -16.03 -1.52 4.94
C LEU A 128 -15.45 -2.04 6.25
N THR A 129 -15.63 -3.33 6.51
CA THR A 129 -14.96 -3.99 7.63
C THR A 129 -13.47 -4.12 7.32
N VAL A 130 -12.62 -3.60 8.22
CA VAL A 130 -11.16 -3.72 8.15
C VAL A 130 -10.71 -4.76 9.16
N LYS A 131 -9.92 -5.74 8.72
CA LYS A 131 -9.34 -6.75 9.62
C LYS A 131 -8.20 -6.13 10.41
N ASN A 132 -8.43 -5.83 11.69
CA ASN A 132 -7.42 -5.22 12.55
C ASN A 132 -7.04 -6.19 13.67
N ASN A 133 -5.84 -6.76 13.59
CA ASN A 133 -5.34 -7.66 14.63
C ASN A 133 -4.34 -6.96 15.57
N ILE A 134 -3.85 -5.79 15.16
CA ILE A 134 -2.80 -5.05 15.85
C ILE A 134 -3.29 -3.65 16.20
N ASP A 135 -3.10 -3.27 17.47
CA ASP A 135 -3.24 -1.89 17.95
C ASP A 135 -1.88 -1.19 17.94
N PHE A 136 -1.66 -0.30 16.97
CA PHE A 136 -0.40 0.41 16.77
C PHE A 136 -0.14 1.57 17.73
N ARG A 137 -1.05 1.88 18.67
CA ARG A 137 -0.86 3.01 19.61
C ARG A 137 0.49 2.96 20.34
N ASN A 138 0.96 1.76 20.66
CA ASN A 138 2.22 1.51 21.36
C ASN A 138 3.37 1.06 20.43
N PHE A 139 3.11 0.90 19.13
CA PHE A 139 4.08 0.38 18.16
C PHE A 139 4.32 1.39 17.03
N GLN A 140 4.53 2.66 17.41
CA GLN A 140 4.67 3.72 16.42
C GLN A 140 5.84 3.47 15.47
N ASP A 141 6.91 2.82 15.92
CA ASP A 141 8.08 2.52 15.11
C ASP A 141 7.97 1.23 14.29
N TYR A 142 6.79 0.60 14.25
CA TYR A 142 6.56 -0.65 13.50
C TYR A 142 5.71 -0.44 12.26
N ALA A 143 6.04 -1.20 11.22
CA ALA A 143 5.21 -1.41 10.05
C ALA A 143 5.10 -2.92 9.78
N VAL A 144 3.90 -3.47 9.87
CA VAL A 144 3.65 -4.91 9.64
C VAL A 144 3.08 -5.10 8.23
N PHE A 145 3.82 -5.77 7.36
CA PHE A 145 3.44 -6.05 5.98
C PHE A 145 2.94 -7.48 5.80
N THR A 146 2.00 -7.68 4.88
CA THR A 146 1.68 -8.99 4.33
C THR A 146 2.78 -9.43 3.35
N LEU A 147 3.19 -10.69 3.43
CA LEU A 147 4.19 -11.26 2.52
C LEU A 147 3.75 -11.08 1.06
N ASN A 148 4.54 -10.35 0.27
CA ASN A 148 4.29 -10.19 -1.16
C ASN A 148 4.80 -11.43 -1.91
N LYS A 149 3.92 -12.07 -2.68
CA LYS A 149 4.28 -13.26 -3.46
C LYS A 149 5.08 -12.96 -4.72
N ASN A 150 5.05 -11.71 -5.19
CA ASN A 150 5.67 -11.28 -6.44
C ASN A 150 7.03 -10.60 -6.24
N SER A 151 7.47 -10.35 -5.00
CA SER A 151 8.85 -9.94 -4.73
C SER A 151 9.80 -11.12 -4.99
N GLU A 152 10.88 -10.86 -5.73
CA GLU A 152 11.91 -11.82 -6.15
C GLU A 152 12.46 -12.71 -5.01
N PRO A 153 13.01 -13.89 -5.34
CA PRO A 153 12.70 -15.12 -4.65
C PRO A 153 13.39 -15.17 -3.29
N GLN A 154 12.61 -15.19 -2.21
CA GLN A 154 13.06 -15.85 -0.99
C GLN A 154 13.12 -17.35 -1.24
N SER A 155 14.12 -17.79 -2.01
CA SER A 155 14.55 -19.17 -2.23
C SER A 155 13.50 -20.18 -2.70
N ASN A 156 13.88 -21.00 -3.68
CA ASN A 156 13.06 -22.07 -4.26
C ASN A 156 12.71 -23.24 -3.30
N GLU A 157 12.63 -23.06 -1.97
CA GLU A 157 12.51 -24.17 -1.02
C GLU A 157 11.51 -24.00 0.14
N GLN A 158 10.85 -22.84 0.30
CA GLN A 158 9.94 -22.63 1.43
C GLN A 158 8.55 -22.15 1.01
N ASP A 159 7.58 -23.06 1.08
CA ASP A 159 6.14 -22.80 0.99
C ASP A 159 5.68 -21.98 2.21
N TYR A 160 6.03 -20.70 2.24
CA TYR A 160 5.58 -19.77 3.26
C TYR A 160 4.16 -19.31 2.98
N LYS A 161 3.35 -19.29 4.04
CA LYS A 161 2.01 -18.69 4.03
C LYS A 161 2.03 -17.46 4.92
N SER A 162 1.42 -16.37 4.48
CA SER A 162 1.30 -15.19 5.35
C SER A 162 0.55 -15.54 6.63
N TYR A 163 1.08 -15.05 7.75
CA TYR A 163 0.50 -15.17 9.08
C TYR A 163 0.12 -13.79 9.60
N ASP A 164 -1.05 -13.68 10.22
CA ASP A 164 -1.55 -12.41 10.73
C ASP A 164 -1.23 -12.26 12.22
N LEU A 165 -0.20 -11.47 12.52
CA LEU A 165 0.16 -11.14 13.88
C LEU A 165 -0.96 -10.44 14.64
N THR A 166 -1.03 -10.73 15.94
CA THR A 166 -1.86 -10.04 16.92
C THR A 166 -1.05 -9.01 17.73
N THR A 167 -1.75 -8.11 18.42
CA THR A 167 -1.12 -7.16 19.35
C THR A 167 -0.26 -7.85 20.41
N SER A 168 -0.75 -8.96 21.00
CA SER A 168 -0.01 -9.70 22.03
C SER A 168 1.29 -10.28 21.50
N GLU A 169 1.29 -10.78 20.26
CA GLU A 169 2.48 -11.31 19.62
C GLU A 169 3.47 -10.20 19.27
N LEU A 170 2.99 -9.04 18.82
CA LEU A 170 3.85 -7.89 18.56
C LEU A 170 4.51 -7.36 19.86
N THR A 171 3.80 -7.34 20.98
CA THR A 171 4.39 -7.04 22.31
C THR A 171 5.50 -8.02 22.67
N LYS A 172 5.29 -9.31 22.39
CA LYS A 172 6.28 -10.37 22.65
C LYS A 172 7.51 -10.20 21.77
N ILE A 173 7.32 -9.95 20.48
CA ILE A 173 8.39 -9.63 19.53
C ILE A 173 9.19 -8.42 20.05
N GLU A 174 8.53 -7.32 20.42
CA GLU A 174 9.19 -6.13 20.92
C GLU A 174 10.06 -6.42 22.16
N THR A 175 9.54 -7.23 23.09
CA THR A 175 10.28 -7.63 24.30
C THR A 175 11.55 -8.42 23.96
N ILE A 176 11.45 -9.41 23.07
CA ILE A 176 12.58 -10.22 22.63
C ILE A 176 13.62 -9.35 21.91
N LEU A 177 13.16 -8.44 21.05
CA LEU A 177 14.05 -7.54 20.33
C LEU A 177 14.78 -6.58 21.28
N LYS A 178 14.10 -5.96 22.26
CA LYS A 178 14.75 -5.10 23.25
C LYS A 178 15.89 -5.81 23.96
N GLN A 179 15.65 -7.03 24.45
CA GLN A 179 16.68 -7.86 25.09
C GLN A 179 17.83 -8.22 24.14
N THR A 180 17.53 -8.43 22.85
CA THR A 180 18.54 -8.73 21.83
C THR A 180 19.44 -7.52 21.58
N PHE A 181 18.86 -6.33 21.50
CA PHE A 181 19.61 -5.07 21.31
C PHE A 181 20.45 -4.71 22.53
N GLU A 182 19.90 -4.83 23.75
CA GLU A 182 20.62 -4.57 25.00
C GLU A 182 21.87 -5.45 25.17
N LYS A 183 21.83 -6.70 24.69
CA LYS A 183 22.96 -7.63 24.78
C LYS A 183 24.02 -7.40 23.72
N ASN A 184 23.70 -6.70 22.63
CA ASN A 184 24.56 -6.59 21.47
C ASN A 184 25.16 -5.17 21.34
N LYS A 185 26.40 -5.01 21.81
CA LYS A 185 27.08 -3.70 21.94
C LYS A 185 27.39 -3.00 20.61
N ILE A 186 27.29 -3.70 19.48
CA ILE A 186 27.51 -3.13 18.15
C ILE A 186 26.27 -2.35 17.69
N LEU A 187 25.09 -2.72 18.19
CA LEU A 187 23.83 -2.09 17.84
C LEU A 187 23.67 -0.75 18.56
N ARG A 188 22.93 0.16 17.92
CA ARG A 188 22.50 1.41 18.55
C ARG A 188 21.32 1.13 19.48
N ASP A 189 20.85 2.17 20.16
CA ASP A 189 19.70 2.06 21.03
C ASP A 189 18.46 1.57 20.25
N PHE A 190 17.69 0.68 20.86
CA PHE A 190 16.51 0.08 20.21
C PHE A 190 15.52 1.14 19.69
N SER A 191 15.40 2.29 20.37
CA SER A 191 14.54 3.42 19.99
C SER A 191 15.00 4.15 18.73
N ASP A 192 16.24 3.99 18.31
CA ASP A 192 16.80 4.66 17.13
C ASP A 192 16.34 4.00 15.83
N TYR A 193 15.68 2.85 15.92
CA TYR A 193 15.25 2.09 14.76
C TYR A 193 13.75 2.20 14.52
N ILE A 194 13.35 2.23 13.27
CA ILE A 194 12.06 1.73 12.80
C ILE A 194 12.19 0.23 12.47
N LYS A 195 11.07 -0.49 12.49
CA LYS A 195 11.01 -1.93 12.23
C LYS A 195 9.95 -2.22 11.18
N GLN A 196 10.35 -2.92 10.13
CA GLN A 196 9.42 -3.51 9.17
C GLN A 196 9.34 -5.01 9.46
N VAL A 197 8.14 -5.53 9.50
CA VAL A 197 7.86 -6.89 9.96
C VAL A 197 7.00 -7.60 8.94
N GLU A 198 7.43 -8.77 8.51
CA GLU A 198 6.62 -9.74 7.79
C GLU A 198 6.50 -11.00 8.64
N SER A 199 5.31 -11.59 8.67
CA SER A 199 5.09 -12.83 9.40
C SER A 199 4.58 -13.93 8.49
N VAL A 200 5.18 -15.10 8.65
CA VAL A 200 4.91 -16.27 7.83
C VAL A 200 4.79 -17.53 8.68
N GLU A 201 3.98 -18.46 8.21
CA GLU A 201 3.94 -19.83 8.67
C GLU A 201 4.70 -20.71 7.68
N ASN A 202 5.62 -21.53 8.20
CA ASN A 202 6.38 -22.49 7.39
C ASN A 202 5.65 -23.85 7.31
N LYS A 203 6.19 -24.79 6.50
CA LYS A 203 5.63 -26.15 6.35
C LYS A 203 5.51 -26.95 7.67
N ASN A 204 6.33 -26.62 8.67
CA ASN A 204 6.34 -27.25 9.99
C ASN A 204 5.40 -26.53 10.99
N LYS A 205 4.54 -25.61 10.53
CA LYS A 205 3.63 -24.83 11.38
C LYS A 205 4.32 -23.92 12.40
N GLN A 206 5.58 -23.56 12.14
CA GLN A 206 6.29 -22.57 12.92
C GLN A 206 6.00 -21.18 12.38
N HIS A 207 5.84 -20.23 13.29
CA HIS A 207 5.64 -18.81 12.96
C HIS A 207 6.98 -18.11 12.94
N LEU A 208 7.43 -17.74 11.75
CA LEU A 208 8.66 -17.01 11.54
C LEU A 208 8.33 -15.54 11.28
N ILE A 209 9.11 -14.67 11.92
CA ILE A 209 8.98 -13.22 11.82
C ILE A 209 10.25 -12.71 11.17
N PHE A 210 10.12 -12.16 9.97
CA PHE A 210 11.19 -11.46 9.28
C PHE A 210 11.11 -10.00 9.69
N ILE A 211 12.19 -9.50 10.26
CA ILE A 211 12.23 -8.18 10.88
C ILE A 211 13.41 -7.44 10.28
N GLN A 212 13.12 -6.38 9.55
CA GLN A 212 14.12 -5.44 9.07
C GLN A 212 14.11 -4.20 9.96
N CYS A 213 15.23 -3.90 10.61
CA CYS A 213 15.38 -2.70 11.41
C CYS A 213 16.25 -1.68 10.66
N TYR A 214 15.79 -0.44 10.63
CA TYR A 214 16.48 0.68 9.97
C TYR A 214 16.62 1.85 10.92
N CYS A 215 17.76 2.52 10.93
CA CYS A 215 17.89 3.79 11.66
C CYS A 215 16.83 4.81 11.19
N LYS A 216 16.29 5.54 12.16
CA LYS A 216 15.43 6.70 11.91
C LYS A 216 16.21 7.78 11.19
N SER A 217 15.63 8.26 10.11
CA SER A 217 16.10 9.38 9.32
C SER A 217 14.89 10.14 8.82
N PHE A 218 15.11 11.35 8.30
CA PHE A 218 14.03 12.13 7.70
C PHE A 218 13.26 11.34 6.62
N LEU A 219 13.98 10.66 5.72
CA LEU A 219 13.41 9.86 4.64
C LEU A 219 12.67 8.62 5.15
N THR A 220 13.29 7.88 6.08
CA THR A 220 12.72 6.61 6.55
C THR A 220 11.51 6.84 7.44
N ASN A 221 11.46 7.93 8.22
CA ASN A 221 10.33 8.25 9.09
C ASN A 221 9.04 8.53 8.31
N GLU A 222 9.12 9.04 7.08
CA GLU A 222 7.93 9.27 6.27
C GLU A 222 7.47 8.02 5.51
N SER A 223 8.41 7.16 5.12
CA SER A 223 8.16 6.10 4.13
C SER A 223 7.98 4.70 4.68
N TYR A 224 8.51 4.40 5.87
CA TYR A 224 8.54 3.03 6.39
C TYR A 224 7.17 2.39 6.60
N GLN A 225 6.14 3.21 6.81
CA GLN A 225 4.77 2.70 6.93
C GLN A 225 4.14 2.37 5.60
N TYR A 226 4.73 2.70 4.45
CA TYR A 226 4.06 2.61 3.15
C TYR A 226 4.77 1.65 2.19
N TYR A 227 6.10 1.58 2.21
CA TYR A 227 6.88 0.66 1.38
C TYR A 227 7.90 -0.08 2.21
N GLN A 228 8.24 -1.30 1.79
CA GLN A 228 9.44 -1.96 2.30
C GLN A 228 10.68 -1.19 1.82
N ILE A 229 11.57 -0.92 2.77
CA ILE A 229 12.85 -0.27 2.51
C ILE A 229 13.80 -1.32 1.93
N GLU A 230 14.46 -0.99 0.83
CA GLU A 230 15.51 -1.83 0.25
C GLU A 230 16.77 -1.70 1.13
N MET A 231 17.34 -2.82 1.58
CA MET A 231 18.56 -2.81 2.39
C MET A 231 19.74 -2.31 1.56
N SER A 232 20.48 -1.34 2.10
CA SER A 232 21.77 -0.87 1.58
C SER A 232 22.91 -1.25 2.51
N ASP A 233 24.16 -1.07 2.09
CA ASP A 233 25.28 -1.08 3.03
C ASP A 233 25.17 0.17 3.93
N GLY A 234 24.86 -0.05 5.20
CA GLY A 234 24.61 1.01 6.19
C GLY A 234 25.13 0.67 7.57
N GLY A 235 26.04 -0.31 7.67
CA GLY A 235 26.59 -0.74 8.95
C GLY A 235 25.50 -1.22 9.91
N ASN A 236 25.68 -0.88 11.19
CA ASN A 236 24.73 -1.16 12.25
C ASN A 236 23.36 -0.46 12.13
N CYS A 237 23.13 0.36 11.10
CA CYS A 237 21.82 0.95 10.82
C CYS A 237 20.89 0.05 10.02
N ASN A 238 21.38 -1.04 9.42
CA ASN A 238 20.59 -1.98 8.63
C ASN A 238 20.74 -3.38 9.22
N ILE A 239 19.68 -3.86 9.87
CA ILE A 239 19.69 -5.13 10.60
C ILE A 239 18.57 -6.00 10.05
N TYR A 240 18.89 -7.25 9.75
CA TYR A 240 17.92 -8.28 9.41
C TYR A 240 17.88 -9.34 10.51
N ILE A 241 16.67 -9.64 11.00
CA ILE A 241 16.42 -10.61 12.05
C ILE A 241 15.37 -11.60 11.57
N VAL A 242 15.64 -12.89 11.79
CA VAL A 242 14.62 -13.95 11.73
C VAL A 242 14.36 -14.41 13.14
N LEU A 243 13.14 -14.15 13.63
CA LEU A 243 12.66 -14.62 14.92
C LEU A 243 11.67 -15.77 14.69
N ASN A 244 11.93 -16.91 15.29
CA ASN A 244 10.96 -17.99 15.40
C ASN A 244 10.08 -17.73 16.63
N LEU A 245 8.89 -17.20 16.42
CA LEU A 245 7.99 -16.80 17.50
C LEU A 245 7.44 -18.00 18.29
N THR A 246 7.31 -19.16 17.63
CA THR A 246 6.88 -20.41 18.25
C THR A 246 7.87 -20.88 19.32
N THR A 247 9.17 -20.72 19.07
CA THR A 247 10.24 -21.13 20.01
C THR A 247 10.85 -19.96 20.79
N GLU A 248 10.50 -18.72 20.44
CA GLU A 248 11.01 -17.47 21.01
C GLU A 248 12.52 -17.27 20.79
N ARG A 249 13.06 -17.82 19.69
CA ARG A 249 14.50 -17.78 19.39
C ARG A 249 14.80 -16.93 18.16
N ILE A 250 15.84 -16.12 18.28
CA ILE A 250 16.48 -15.47 17.14
C ILE A 250 17.26 -16.55 16.38
N GLU A 251 16.80 -16.88 15.17
CA GLU A 251 17.45 -17.85 14.29
C GLU A 251 18.54 -17.18 13.45
N VAL A 252 18.31 -15.93 13.06
CA VAL A 252 19.24 -15.12 12.28
C VAL A 252 19.30 -13.72 12.88
N LEU A 253 20.51 -13.21 13.06
CA LEU A 253 20.82 -11.80 13.29
C LEU A 253 21.92 -11.43 12.31
N ASN A 254 21.60 -10.61 11.32
CA ASN A 254 22.54 -10.09 10.34
C ASN A 254 22.59 -8.57 10.47
N ILE A 255 23.79 -8.02 10.59
CA ILE A 255 24.07 -6.59 10.68
C ILE A 255 24.86 -6.24 9.42
N ALA A 256 24.38 -5.30 8.60
CA ALA A 256 25.08 -4.93 7.39
C ALA A 256 26.51 -4.46 7.70
N GLY A 257 27.48 -4.85 6.87
CA GLY A 257 28.89 -4.48 7.05
C GLY A 257 29.62 -5.22 8.19
N ASP A 258 28.95 -6.12 8.92
CA ASP A 258 29.59 -7.03 9.87
C ASP A 258 29.91 -8.34 9.11
N ALA A 259 31.19 -8.56 8.82
CA ALA A 259 31.72 -9.74 8.12
C ALA A 259 32.77 -10.44 9.00
#